data_AF-A0A9D7GFQ8-F1
#
_entry.id   AF-A0A9D7GFQ8-F1
#
_cell.length_a   1.000
_cell.length_b   1.000
_cell.length_c   1.000
_cell.angle_alpha   90.00
_cell.angle_beta   90.00
_cell.angle_gamma   90.00
#
_symmetry.space_group_name_H-M   'P 1'
#
loop_
_entity.id
_entity.type
_entity.pdbx_description
1 polymer ?
#
loop_
_entity_poly.entity_id
_entity_poly.type
_entity_poly.pdbx_seq_one_letter_code
_entity_poly.pdbx_strand_id
1 'polypeptide(L)'
;MFSVFVVSLRWQVGFAQPTVFYTNVSSTVSPALTNSRLNLNDVGAFRQTRFQTTAVPAPATQTYAFHTGTAASPDYSNNWRPYTFGDGTGISYALNTVTVPSTVLNSARWNTGGGGNDGNLDALSNNTYYTVNIQGKCRSK
;
A
#
# COMPACT_ATOMS: atom_id res chain seq x y z
N MET A 1 -3.32 54.41 -2.98
CA MET A 1 -3.50 53.33 -1.99
C MET A 1 -3.19 52.03 -2.72
N PHE A 2 -2.01 51.43 -2.51
CA PHE A 2 -1.61 50.21 -3.20
C PHE A 2 -1.94 49.00 -2.33
N SER A 3 -2.84 48.14 -2.81
CA SER A 3 -3.11 46.85 -2.16
C SER A 3 -2.04 45.85 -2.57
N VAL A 4 -1.29 45.35 -1.58
CA VAL A 4 -0.39 44.23 -1.74
C VAL A 4 -1.20 42.95 -1.62
N PHE A 5 -1.35 42.22 -2.72
CA PHE A 5 -1.91 40.86 -2.71
C PHE A 5 -0.80 39.87 -2.36
N VAL A 6 -0.83 39.29 -1.17
CA VAL A 6 0.02 38.15 -0.81
C VAL A 6 -0.65 36.89 -1.35
N VAL A 7 -0.21 36.43 -2.53
CA VAL A 7 -0.58 35.11 -3.04
C VAL A 7 0.26 34.07 -2.28
N SER A 8 -0.33 33.45 -1.27
CA SER A 8 0.25 32.28 -0.63
C SER A 8 0.16 31.08 -1.57
N LEU A 9 1.15 30.92 -2.45
CA LEU A 9 1.37 29.68 -3.19
C LEU A 9 1.82 28.59 -2.20
N ARG A 10 0.84 27.85 -1.66
CA ARG A 10 1.10 26.59 -0.97
C ARG A 10 1.56 25.61 -2.03
N TRP A 11 2.86 25.40 -2.16
CA TRP A 11 3.41 24.25 -2.88
C TRP A 11 3.01 22.98 -2.13
N GLN A 12 1.82 22.46 -2.43
CA GLN A 12 1.44 21.12 -2.03
C GLN A 12 2.17 20.18 -2.99
N VAL A 13 3.34 19.69 -2.58
CA VAL A 13 3.94 18.51 -3.19
C VAL A 13 3.01 17.33 -2.91
N GLY A 14 1.98 17.21 -3.74
CA GLY A 14 1.05 16.10 -3.73
C GLY A 14 1.79 14.88 -4.21
N PHE A 15 2.41 14.16 -3.28
CA PHE A 15 2.79 12.78 -3.50
C PHE A 15 1.53 12.03 -4.04
N ALA A 16 1.60 11.50 -5.27
CA ALA A 16 0.65 10.50 -5.80
C ALA A 16 0.27 9.46 -4.74
N GLN A 17 -1.00 9.14 -4.57
CA GLN A 17 -1.41 8.20 -3.54
C GLN A 17 -1.51 6.78 -4.11
N PRO A 18 -1.22 5.73 -3.31
CA PRO A 18 -1.41 4.36 -3.75
C PRO A 18 -2.87 4.14 -4.15
N THR A 19 -3.10 3.60 -5.34
CA THR A 19 -4.43 3.25 -5.88
C THR A 19 -4.60 1.76 -6.08
N VAL A 20 -3.51 0.98 -6.04
CA VAL A 20 -3.52 -0.47 -6.27
C VAL A 20 -2.81 -1.18 -5.14
N PHE A 21 -3.43 -2.25 -4.64
CA PHE A 21 -2.82 -3.23 -3.74
C PHE A 21 -2.44 -4.48 -4.53
N TYR A 22 -1.21 -4.92 -4.39
CA TYR A 22 -0.69 -6.18 -4.93
C TYR A 22 -0.47 -7.18 -3.81
N THR A 23 -0.81 -8.44 -4.04
CA THR A 23 -0.45 -9.56 -3.16
C THR A 23 -0.45 -10.90 -3.88
N ASN A 24 0.50 -11.78 -3.56
CA ASN A 24 0.55 -13.16 -4.07
C ASN A 24 -0.47 -14.11 -3.38
N VAL A 25 -1.38 -13.59 -2.57
CA VAL A 25 -2.44 -14.36 -1.90
C VAL A 25 -3.51 -14.82 -2.89
N SER A 26 -3.86 -16.10 -2.86
CA SER A 26 -5.04 -16.63 -3.56
C SER A 26 -6.33 -16.22 -2.85
N SER A 27 -7.34 -15.82 -3.63
CA SER A 27 -8.60 -15.27 -3.13
C SER A 27 -9.80 -15.68 -4.00
N THR A 28 -10.97 -15.80 -3.37
CA THR A 28 -12.27 -16.08 -4.02
C THR A 28 -13.20 -14.87 -4.09
N VAL A 29 -12.78 -13.68 -3.61
CA VAL A 29 -13.71 -12.54 -3.54
C VAL A 29 -13.99 -11.87 -4.88
N SER A 30 -15.11 -11.14 -4.94
CA SER A 30 -15.44 -10.23 -6.03
C SER A 30 -15.15 -8.76 -5.65
N PRO A 31 -14.47 -7.97 -6.50
CA PRO A 31 -13.90 -8.41 -7.77
C PRO A 31 -12.72 -9.36 -7.53
N ALA A 32 -12.62 -10.38 -8.40
CA ALA A 32 -11.51 -11.33 -8.36
C ALA A 32 -10.17 -10.58 -8.47
N LEU A 33 -9.14 -11.10 -7.81
CA LEU A 33 -7.79 -10.56 -7.94
C LEU A 33 -7.33 -10.66 -9.40
N THR A 34 -7.29 -9.54 -10.13
CA THR A 34 -6.78 -9.52 -11.50
C THR A 34 -5.26 -9.66 -11.47
N ASN A 35 -4.76 -10.88 -11.66
CA ASN A 35 -3.34 -11.21 -11.49
C ASN A 35 -2.82 -10.69 -10.14
N SER A 36 -3.46 -11.08 -9.02
CA SER A 36 -2.98 -10.73 -7.68
C SER A 36 -3.10 -9.24 -7.30
N ARG A 37 -4.04 -8.49 -7.91
CA ARG A 37 -4.18 -7.03 -7.72
C ARG A 37 -5.62 -6.60 -7.42
N LEU A 38 -5.76 -5.54 -6.62
CA LEU A 38 -7.03 -4.89 -6.28
C LEU A 38 -6.92 -3.38 -6.37
N ASN A 39 -8.01 -2.75 -6.80
CA ASN A 39 -8.16 -1.31 -6.64
C ASN A 39 -8.37 -0.98 -5.15
N LEU A 40 -7.69 0.07 -4.70
CA LEU A 40 -7.93 0.71 -3.42
C LEU A 40 -9.04 1.74 -3.61
N ASN A 41 -10.10 1.60 -2.82
CA ASN A 41 -11.23 2.52 -2.80
C ASN A 41 -10.97 3.63 -1.79
N ASP A 42 -11.21 4.87 -2.21
CA ASP A 42 -11.11 6.02 -1.32
C ASP A 42 -12.30 6.09 -0.36
N VAL A 43 -12.02 6.13 0.95
CA VAL A 43 -13.02 6.31 2.01
C VAL A 43 -12.81 7.61 2.78
N GLY A 44 -12.20 8.59 2.12
CA GLY A 44 -11.96 9.94 2.62
C GLY A 44 -10.61 10.06 3.33
N ALA A 45 -10.50 9.53 4.54
CA ALA A 45 -9.28 9.69 5.35
C ALA A 45 -8.14 8.73 4.96
N PHE A 46 -8.48 7.60 4.33
CA PHE A 46 -7.57 6.57 3.86
C PHE A 46 -8.17 5.88 2.64
N ARG A 47 -7.38 5.05 1.98
CA ARG A 47 -7.87 4.15 0.94
C ARG A 47 -7.84 2.72 1.45
N GLN A 48 -8.82 1.94 1.03
CA GLN A 48 -8.98 0.56 1.49
C GLN A 48 -9.36 -0.41 0.39
N THR A 49 -9.04 -1.68 0.62
CA THR A 49 -9.60 -2.80 -0.14
C THR A 49 -9.80 -3.99 0.78
N ARG A 50 -10.65 -4.94 0.38
CA ARG A 50 -10.95 -6.15 1.14
C ARG A 50 -10.83 -7.38 0.25
N PHE A 51 -10.23 -8.43 0.79
CA PHE A 51 -10.15 -9.74 0.14
C PHE A 51 -10.37 -10.87 1.14
N GLN A 52 -10.64 -12.08 0.64
CA GLN A 52 -10.79 -13.29 1.44
C GLN A 52 -9.73 -14.27 0.99
N THR A 53 -9.03 -14.88 1.92
CA THR A 53 -7.99 -15.87 1.66
C THR A 53 -8.59 -17.24 1.39
N THR A 54 -8.00 -17.99 0.46
CA THR A 54 -8.44 -19.37 0.13
C THR A 54 -7.41 -20.45 0.42
N ALA A 55 -6.21 -20.06 0.86
CA ALA A 55 -5.15 -20.95 1.30
C ALA A 55 -4.54 -20.42 2.59
N VAL A 56 -3.95 -21.32 3.40
CA VAL A 56 -3.11 -21.00 4.57
C VAL A 56 -1.64 -21.12 4.16
N PRO A 57 -1.06 -20.12 3.49
CA PRO A 57 0.38 -20.08 3.29
C PRO A 57 1.07 -19.78 4.63
N ALA A 58 2.25 -20.33 4.84
CA ALA A 58 3.08 -20.02 6.00
C ALA A 58 3.40 -18.51 6.04
N PRO A 59 3.48 -17.88 7.23
CA PRO A 59 3.91 -16.49 7.33
C PRO A 59 5.24 -16.25 6.60
N ALA A 60 5.43 -15.05 6.05
CA ALA A 60 6.59 -14.65 5.24
C ALA A 60 6.74 -15.28 3.84
N THR A 61 5.85 -16.19 3.41
CA THR A 61 5.77 -16.55 1.97
C THR A 61 4.86 -15.62 1.18
N GLN A 62 3.99 -14.89 1.89
CA GLN A 62 3.04 -13.98 1.29
C GLN A 62 3.58 -12.57 1.28
N THR A 63 3.45 -11.93 0.13
CA THR A 63 3.99 -10.60 -0.09
C THR A 63 2.90 -9.59 -0.40
N TYR A 64 3.24 -8.32 -0.18
CA TYR A 64 2.41 -7.20 -0.57
C TYR A 64 3.24 -6.03 -1.12
N ALA A 65 2.59 -5.25 -1.97
CA ALA A 65 3.09 -3.95 -2.42
C ALA A 65 1.93 -3.03 -2.77
N PHE A 66 2.22 -1.72 -2.83
CA PHE A 66 1.26 -0.76 -3.33
C PHE A 66 1.80 0.00 -4.53
N HIS A 67 0.92 0.34 -5.45
CA HIS A 67 1.23 1.00 -6.72
C HIS A 67 0.21 2.07 -7.08
N THR A 68 0.51 2.88 -8.09
CA THR A 68 -0.44 3.77 -8.76
C THR A 68 -1.12 3.08 -9.94
N GLY A 69 -2.07 3.76 -10.60
CA GLY A 69 -2.82 3.23 -11.74
C GLY A 69 -4.08 2.46 -11.34
N THR A 70 -4.37 1.36 -12.04
CA THR A 70 -5.54 0.50 -11.79
C THR A 70 -5.12 -0.97 -11.66
N ALA A 71 -5.95 -1.82 -11.06
CA ALA A 71 -5.66 -3.26 -10.98
C ALA A 71 -5.45 -3.92 -12.35
N ALA A 72 -6.09 -3.39 -13.41
CA ALA A 72 -5.92 -3.85 -14.78
C ALA A 72 -4.63 -3.32 -15.44
N SER A 73 -4.25 -2.08 -15.13
CA SER A 73 -3.06 -1.39 -15.64
C SER A 73 -2.36 -0.64 -14.50
N PRO A 74 -1.56 -1.33 -13.68
CA PRO A 74 -0.81 -0.71 -12.58
C PRO A 74 0.45 -0.01 -13.12
N ASP A 75 0.80 1.11 -12.49
CA ASP A 75 2.05 1.81 -12.72
C ASP A 75 3.06 1.41 -11.63
N TYR A 76 4.11 0.70 -12.04
CA TYR A 76 5.15 0.21 -11.14
C TYR A 76 6.28 1.22 -10.91
N SER A 77 6.32 2.33 -11.68
CA SER A 77 7.35 3.35 -11.56
C SER A 77 7.27 4.11 -10.23
N ASN A 78 6.04 4.29 -9.73
CA ASN A 78 5.74 4.83 -8.40
C ASN A 78 5.15 3.72 -7.54
N ASN A 79 5.83 3.39 -6.44
CA ASN A 79 5.39 2.32 -5.56
C ASN A 79 5.60 2.66 -4.09
N TRP A 80 4.87 1.94 -3.24
CA TRP A 80 5.10 1.93 -1.81
C TRP A 80 5.51 0.54 -1.39
N ARG A 81 6.80 0.44 -1.07
CA ARG A 81 7.45 -0.81 -0.67
C ARG A 81 8.28 -0.58 0.57
N PRO A 82 8.31 -1.53 1.51
CA PRO A 82 9.27 -1.49 2.60
C PRO A 82 10.71 -1.55 2.06
N TYR A 83 11.65 -1.02 2.85
CA TYR A 83 13.07 -1.29 2.64
C TYR A 83 13.54 -2.25 3.71
N THR A 84 14.28 -3.28 3.31
CA THR A 84 14.96 -4.15 4.26
C THR A 84 15.94 -3.30 5.07
N PHE A 85 15.81 -3.34 6.39
CA PHE A 85 16.92 -3.02 7.27
C PHE A 85 17.80 -4.26 7.41
N GLY A 86 19.07 -4.08 7.78
CA GLY A 86 20.15 -5.06 7.62
C GLY A 86 20.01 -6.43 8.31
N ASP A 87 18.85 -6.76 8.88
CA ASP A 87 18.53 -8.07 9.45
C ASP A 87 17.86 -9.04 8.46
N GLY A 88 17.56 -8.59 7.23
CA GLY A 88 16.97 -9.44 6.19
C GLY A 88 15.52 -9.86 6.47
N THR A 89 14.89 -9.33 7.52
CA THR A 89 13.50 -9.64 7.81
C THR A 89 12.61 -8.82 6.88
N GLY A 90 11.89 -9.52 6.00
CA GLY A 90 10.83 -8.89 5.19
C GLY A 90 9.78 -8.31 6.14
N ILE A 91 9.38 -7.08 5.88
CA ILE A 91 8.59 -6.34 6.86
C ILE A 91 7.14 -6.77 6.77
N SER A 92 6.61 -7.26 7.90
CA SER A 92 5.20 -7.65 8.04
C SER A 92 4.25 -6.45 8.05
N TYR A 93 3.20 -6.54 7.24
CA TYR A 93 2.04 -5.64 7.27
C TYR A 93 0.84 -6.35 7.91
N ALA A 94 0.38 -5.79 9.02
CA ALA A 94 -0.77 -6.29 9.75
C ALA A 94 -2.08 -5.84 9.08
N LEU A 95 -2.75 -6.80 8.42
CA LEU A 95 -4.08 -6.60 7.85
C LEU A 95 -5.11 -6.30 8.96
N ASN A 96 -6.23 -5.68 8.58
CA ASN A 96 -7.32 -5.24 9.46
C ASN A 96 -6.92 -4.20 10.52
N THR A 97 -5.68 -3.71 10.49
CA THR A 97 -5.23 -2.61 11.33
C THR A 97 -4.93 -1.38 10.48
N VAL A 98 -5.12 -0.19 11.04
CA VAL A 98 -4.65 1.04 10.39
C VAL A 98 -3.17 1.18 10.68
N THR A 99 -2.34 0.93 9.67
CA THR A 99 -0.90 1.18 9.78
C THR A 99 -0.60 2.59 9.29
N VAL A 100 0.05 3.40 10.11
CA VAL A 100 0.51 4.75 9.74
C VAL A 100 1.95 4.66 9.24
N PRO A 101 2.22 4.92 7.94
CA PRO A 101 3.54 4.66 7.38
C PRO A 101 4.68 5.58 7.87
N SER A 102 4.36 6.62 8.63
CA SER A 102 5.33 7.60 9.14
C SER A 102 5.86 7.25 10.54
N THR A 103 5.14 6.46 11.32
CA THR A 103 5.47 6.12 12.72
C THR A 103 6.02 4.71 12.88
N VAL A 104 5.82 3.86 11.89
CA VAL A 104 6.39 2.51 11.86
C VAL A 104 7.67 2.60 11.03
N LEU A 105 8.83 2.40 11.67
CA LEU A 105 10.14 2.47 11.00
C LEU A 105 10.20 1.58 9.73
N ASN A 106 9.38 0.54 9.73
CA ASN A 106 9.36 -0.55 8.78
C ASN A 106 8.22 -0.45 7.73
N SER A 107 7.25 0.44 7.85
CA SER A 107 6.13 0.49 6.89
C SER A 107 6.53 0.85 5.45
N ALA A 108 5.69 0.49 4.49
CA ALA A 108 5.87 0.81 3.07
C ALA A 108 6.09 2.31 2.83
N ARG A 109 7.18 2.65 2.15
CA ARG A 109 7.58 4.04 1.86
C ARG A 109 7.47 4.32 0.38
N TRP A 110 7.17 5.57 0.03
CA TRP A 110 7.18 6.00 -1.36
C TRP A 110 8.55 5.77 -1.99
N ASN A 111 8.56 5.21 -3.20
CA ASN A 111 9.73 5.09 -4.07
C ASN A 111 9.42 5.55 -5.50
N THR A 112 10.37 6.25 -6.11
CA THR A 112 10.44 6.44 -7.56
C THR A 112 11.40 5.39 -8.14
N GLY A 113 11.09 4.87 -9.33
CA GLY A 113 11.98 3.98 -10.07
C GLY A 113 12.06 2.54 -9.55
N GLY A 114 11.00 2.03 -8.91
CA GLY A 114 10.93 0.60 -8.55
C GLY A 114 11.65 0.20 -7.25
N GLY A 115 12.18 1.15 -6.48
CA GLY A 115 12.95 0.87 -5.25
C GLY A 115 12.16 0.15 -4.14
N GLY A 116 12.90 -0.44 -3.20
CA GLY A 116 12.35 -1.24 -2.09
C GLY A 116 12.15 -2.72 -2.45
N ASN A 117 11.67 -3.49 -1.48
CA ASN A 117 11.29 -4.90 -1.66
C ASN A 117 9.81 -5.07 -1.33
N ASP A 118 9.16 -6.08 -1.90
CA ASP A 118 7.80 -6.42 -1.46
C ASP A 118 7.83 -6.76 0.04
N GLY A 119 6.85 -6.25 0.78
CA GLY A 119 6.73 -6.56 2.20
C GLY A 119 6.10 -7.92 2.42
N ASN A 120 6.21 -8.45 3.64
CA ASN A 120 5.57 -9.70 4.02
C ASN A 120 4.17 -9.44 4.59
N LEU A 121 3.24 -10.36 4.40
CA LEU A 121 1.98 -10.38 5.15
C LEU A 121 2.14 -11.27 6.39
N ASP A 122 1.48 -10.86 7.48
CA ASP A 122 1.33 -11.70 8.65
C ASP A 122 0.60 -13.00 8.32
N ALA A 123 0.66 -13.97 9.24
CA ALA A 123 -0.01 -15.25 9.09
C ALA A 123 -1.50 -15.06 8.77
N LEU A 124 -1.92 -15.61 7.64
CA LEU A 124 -3.31 -15.56 7.18
C LEU A 124 -4.01 -16.87 7.49
N SER A 125 -5.25 -16.80 7.95
CA SER A 125 -6.14 -17.94 8.16
C SER A 125 -6.98 -18.17 6.92
N ASN A 126 -7.30 -19.42 6.59
CA ASN A 126 -8.15 -19.73 5.43
C ASN A 126 -9.55 -19.15 5.63
N ASN A 127 -10.21 -18.83 4.52
CA ASN A 127 -11.60 -18.42 4.46
C ASN A 127 -11.92 -17.17 5.30
N THR A 128 -10.90 -16.38 5.66
CA THR A 128 -11.01 -15.19 6.51
C THR A 128 -10.91 -13.93 5.66
N TYR A 129 -11.71 -12.93 6.00
CA TYR A 129 -11.65 -11.63 5.34
C TYR A 129 -10.58 -10.73 5.94
N TYR A 130 -9.84 -10.08 5.06
CA TYR A 130 -8.80 -9.12 5.41
C TYR A 130 -9.05 -7.80 4.70
N THR A 131 -8.80 -6.72 5.44
CA THR A 131 -8.94 -5.35 5.01
C THR A 131 -7.56 -4.70 5.02
N VAL A 132 -7.22 -4.06 3.92
CA VAL A 132 -5.98 -3.30 3.76
C VAL A 132 -6.36 -1.85 3.89
N ASN A 133 -5.73 -1.13 4.82
CA ASN A 133 -5.96 0.29 5.05
C ASN A 133 -4.65 1.06 4.84
N ILE A 134 -4.65 2.02 3.93
CA ILE A 134 -3.48 2.86 3.67
C ILE A 134 -3.84 4.34 3.69
N GLN A 135 -3.20 5.08 4.58
CA GLN A 135 -3.33 6.53 4.66
C GLN A 135 -2.43 7.18 3.61
N GLY A 136 -3.03 7.98 2.72
CA GLY A 136 -2.40 8.59 1.54
C GLY A 136 -1.38 9.71 1.82
N LYS A 137 -0.78 9.75 3.01
CA LYS A 137 0.35 10.64 3.35
C LYS A 137 1.58 9.80 3.69
N CYS A 138 2.05 9.02 2.73
CA CYS A 138 3.30 8.29 2.90
C CYS A 138 4.49 9.24 2.77
N ARG A 139 5.41 9.20 3.73
CA ARG A 139 6.64 10.00 3.72
C ARG A 139 7.51 9.57 2.53
N SER A 140 8.01 10.52 1.75
CA SER A 140 9.09 10.24 0.79
C SER A 140 10.33 9.80 1.57
N LYS A 141 11.12 8.91 0.98
CA LYS A 141 12.49 8.69 1.44
C LYS A 141 13.32 9.97 1.30
#